data_AF-A0A919Q6L5-F1
#
_entry.id   AF-A0A919Q6L5-F1
#
_cell.length_a   1.000
_cell.length_b   1.000
_cell.length_c   1.000
_cell.angle_alpha   90.00
_cell.angle_beta   90.00
_cell.angle_gamma   90.00
#
_symmetry.space_group_name_H-M   'P 1'
#
loop_
_entity.id
_entity.type
_entity.pdbx_description
1 polymer ?
#
loop_
_entity_poly.entity_id
_entity_poly.type
_entity_poly.pdbx_seq_one_letter_code
_entity_poly.pdbx_strand_id
1 'polypeptide(L)'
;MPLLAPDPSRYRLDLAYRAKDSLTLSLTSRSDRSARPQARMEVLVTPVPAGFAPPGTCLVVQPGPAVNGFEGDAACRSIGPNRWQRADRDAVQLVERRGAFLVVVAGHLSGVSLADLSAVAGSLRPTTARALRAAART
;
A
#
# COMPACT_ATOMS: atom_id res chain seq x y z
N MET A 1 -13.02 -3.32 9.60
CA MET A 1 -11.80 -2.94 8.86
C MET A 1 -10.85 -2.19 9.79
N PRO A 2 -9.59 -2.61 9.93
CA PRO A 2 -8.62 -1.91 10.78
C PRO A 2 -8.26 -0.57 10.17
N LEU A 3 -8.19 0.47 11.01
CA LEU A 3 -7.58 1.73 10.63
C LEU A 3 -6.08 1.61 10.88
N LEU A 4 -5.29 1.92 9.86
CA LEU A 4 -3.83 1.92 9.94
C LEU A 4 -3.31 3.32 9.65
N ALA A 5 -2.24 3.71 10.33
CA ALA A 5 -1.45 4.90 10.03
C ALA A 5 0.02 4.51 9.83
N PRO A 6 0.75 5.18 8.92
CA PRO A 6 2.19 4.97 8.76
C PRO A 6 2.95 5.60 9.94
N ASP A 7 4.25 5.29 10.05
CA ASP A 7 5.16 6.01 10.95
C ASP A 7 5.31 7.47 10.48
N PRO A 8 4.84 8.46 11.27
CA PRO A 8 4.85 9.87 10.86
C PRO A 8 6.26 10.46 10.78
N SER A 9 7.27 9.82 11.37
CA SER A 9 8.67 10.24 11.25
C SER A 9 9.25 9.93 9.86
N ARG A 10 8.69 8.93 9.17
CA ARG A 10 9.18 8.43 7.87
C ARG A 10 8.28 8.77 6.70
N TYR A 11 6.98 8.93 6.94
CA TYR A 11 5.99 9.16 5.89
C TYR A 11 5.05 10.30 6.26
N ARG A 12 4.70 11.11 5.27
CA ARG A 12 3.59 12.07 5.36
C ARG A 12 2.34 11.39 4.79
N LEU A 13 1.22 11.53 5.50
CA LEU A 13 -0.08 11.09 5.04
C LEU A 13 -0.73 12.24 4.25
N ASP A 14 -0.80 12.11 2.93
CA ASP A 14 -1.39 13.15 2.06
C ASP A 14 -2.92 13.03 1.99
N LEU A 15 -3.43 11.79 1.99
CA LEU A 15 -4.86 11.50 1.92
C LEU A 15 -5.18 10.25 2.74
N ALA A 16 -6.34 10.26 3.41
CA ALA A 16 -6.96 9.06 3.96
C ALA A 16 -8.44 9.01 3.58
N TYR A 17 -8.82 8.02 2.79
CA TYR A 17 -10.19 7.83 2.33
C TYR A 17 -10.71 6.46 2.77
N ARG A 18 -11.92 6.45 3.35
CA ARG A 18 -12.60 5.22 3.75
C ARG A 18 -13.81 5.01 2.84
N ALA A 19 -13.82 3.90 2.11
CA ALA A 19 -15.01 3.36 1.47
C ALA A 19 -15.74 2.40 2.41
N LYS A 20 -16.83 1.78 1.94
CA LYS A 20 -17.69 0.86 2.71
C LYS A 20 -16.87 -0.22 3.44
N ASP A 21 -15.98 -0.89 2.70
CA ASP A 21 -15.18 -2.02 3.20
C ASP A 21 -13.67 -1.84 3.00
N SER A 22 -13.21 -0.67 2.53
CA SER A 22 -11.78 -0.42 2.29
C SER A 22 -11.29 0.93 2.82
N LEU A 23 -9.99 1.00 3.11
CA LEU A 23 -9.26 2.19 3.52
C LEU A 23 -8.12 2.40 2.54
N THR A 24 -8.07 3.57 1.93
CA THR A 24 -6.99 4.01 1.05
C THR A 24 -6.20 5.11 1.74
N LEU A 25 -4.87 5.01 1.72
CA LEU A 25 -3.95 6.03 2.22
C LEU A 25 -2.98 6.43 1.11
N SER A 26 -2.89 7.72 0.80
CA SER A 26 -1.85 8.28 -0.06
C SER A 26 -0.71 8.75 0.82
N LEU A 27 0.49 8.22 0.58
CA LEU A 27 1.68 8.48 1.38
C LEU A 27 2.80 9.07 0.53
N THR A 28 3.51 10.04 1.09
CA THR A 28 4.78 10.52 0.54
C THR A 28 5.91 10.24 1.52
N SER A 29 7.04 9.69 1.07
CA SER A 29 8.21 9.51 1.93
C SER A 29 8.76 10.87 2.37
N ARG A 30 9.11 10.98 3.66
CA ARG A 30 9.86 12.12 4.16
C ARG A 30 11.31 11.92 3.76
N SER A 31 11.83 12.76 2.86
CA SER A 31 13.21 12.66 2.39
C SER A 31 14.18 12.84 3.56
N ASP A 32 15.06 11.86 3.75
CA ASP A 32 16.17 11.95 4.69
C ASP A 32 17.36 12.63 3.99
N ARG A 33 17.26 13.95 3.75
CA ARG A 33 18.29 14.87 3.20
C ARG A 33 19.14 14.42 1.98
N SER A 34 18.88 13.27 1.36
CA SER A 34 19.75 12.64 0.37
C SER A 34 19.03 12.53 -0.97
N ALA A 35 19.30 13.49 -1.85
CA ALA A 35 19.24 13.52 -3.34
C ALA A 35 18.16 12.77 -4.15
N ARG A 36 17.23 12.02 -3.56
CA ARG A 36 16.17 11.28 -4.25
C ARG A 36 14.85 12.05 -4.17
N PRO A 37 14.08 12.09 -5.28
CA PRO A 37 12.73 12.66 -5.26
C PRO A 37 11.87 11.91 -4.23
N GLN A 38 10.95 12.66 -3.60
CA GLN A 38 10.01 12.10 -2.63
C GLN A 38 9.16 11.00 -3.29
N ALA A 39 9.23 9.80 -2.74
CA ALA A 39 8.52 8.65 -3.25
C ALA A 39 7.04 8.76 -2.84
N ARG A 40 6.12 8.61 -3.81
CA ARG A 40 4.68 8.53 -3.55
C ARG A 40 4.23 7.07 -3.60
N MET A 41 3.46 6.67 -2.60
CA MET A 41 2.96 5.32 -2.44
C MET A 41 1.49 5.34 -2.02
N GLU A 42 0.72 4.37 -2.47
CA GLU A 42 -0.66 4.16 -2.06
C GLU A 42 -0.76 2.90 -1.21
N VAL A 43 -1.57 2.96 -0.15
CA VAL A 43 -1.89 1.82 0.70
C VAL A 43 -3.38 1.54 0.62
N LEU A 44 -3.76 0.34 0.23
CA LEU A 44 -5.13 -0.16 0.33
C LEU A 44 -5.23 -1.22 1.42
N VAL A 45 -6.16 -1.03 2.34
CA VAL A 45 -6.56 -2.04 3.33
C VAL A 45 -7.96 -2.51 2.98
N THR A 46 -8.13 -3.80 2.75
CA THR A 46 -9.41 -4.40 2.32
C THR A 46 -9.57 -5.81 2.89
N PRO A 47 -10.79 -6.33 3.13
CA PRO A 47 -11.00 -7.72 3.44
C PRO A 47 -10.33 -8.64 2.43
N VAL A 48 -9.89 -9.83 2.87
CA VAL A 48 -9.43 -10.89 1.96
C VAL A 48 -10.60 -11.26 1.06
N PRO A 49 -10.50 -11.06 -0.28
CA PRO A 49 -11.58 -11.42 -1.19
C PRO A 49 -11.81 -12.93 -1.20
N ALA A 50 -13.05 -13.33 -1.45
CA ALA A 50 -13.36 -14.74 -1.67
C ALA A 50 -12.52 -15.28 -2.83
N GLY A 51 -11.91 -16.46 -2.64
CA GLY A 51 -11.05 -17.07 -3.66
C GLY A 51 -9.66 -16.44 -3.80
N PHE A 52 -9.24 -15.54 -2.90
CA PHE A 52 -7.85 -15.05 -2.88
C PHE A 52 -6.87 -16.19 -2.60
N ALA A 53 -6.25 -16.70 -3.67
CA ALA A 53 -5.35 -17.85 -3.68
C ALA A 53 -4.06 -17.54 -4.46
N PRO A 54 -3.14 -16.74 -3.88
CA PRO A 54 -1.82 -16.56 -4.47
C PRO A 54 -1.05 -17.90 -4.46
N PRO A 55 -0.17 -18.19 -5.45
CA PRO A 55 0.47 -17.27 -6.39
C PRO A 55 -0.29 -16.99 -7.70
N GLY A 56 -1.50 -17.50 -7.89
CA GLY A 56 -2.25 -17.36 -9.15
C GLY A 56 -2.60 -15.91 -9.50
N THR A 57 -3.32 -15.20 -8.62
CA THR A 57 -3.83 -13.85 -8.91
C THR A 57 -3.44 -12.88 -7.80
N CYS A 58 -2.74 -11.80 -8.17
CA CYS A 58 -2.53 -10.64 -7.30
C CYS A 58 -3.74 -9.71 -7.40
N LEU A 59 -4.14 -9.08 -6.28
CA LEU A 59 -5.03 -7.93 -6.38
C LEU A 59 -4.31 -6.83 -7.14
N VAL A 60 -4.99 -6.16 -8.07
CA VAL A 60 -4.43 -5.03 -8.80
C VAL A 60 -4.79 -3.76 -8.02
N VAL A 61 -3.79 -3.05 -7.53
CA VAL A 61 -3.96 -1.72 -6.92
C VAL A 61 -2.96 -0.79 -7.58
N GLN A 62 -3.43 0.07 -8.48
CA GLN A 62 -2.60 1.14 -9.03
C GLN A 62 -2.57 2.31 -8.05
N PRO A 63 -1.44 3.04 -7.93
CA PRO A 63 -1.45 4.32 -7.26
C PRO A 63 -2.40 5.27 -8.00
N GLY A 64 -3.21 6.03 -7.25
CA GLY A 64 -4.36 6.76 -7.79
C GLY A 64 -4.06 7.94 -8.75
N PRO A 65 -5.12 8.58 -9.31
CA PRO A 65 -6.51 8.40 -8.94
C PRO A 65 -7.16 7.21 -9.69
N ALA A 66 -7.63 6.25 -8.88
CA ALA A 66 -8.40 5.05 -9.17
C ALA A 66 -8.70 4.69 -10.65
N VAL A 67 -8.18 3.55 -11.10
CA VAL A 67 -8.81 2.81 -12.19
C VAL A 67 -9.58 1.63 -11.60
N ASN A 68 -10.90 1.65 -11.78
CA ASN A 68 -11.75 0.46 -11.68
C ASN A 68 -11.40 -0.48 -12.82
N GLY A 69 -11.24 -1.77 -12.52
CA GLY A 69 -11.05 -2.83 -13.50
C GLY A 69 -9.60 -2.99 -13.98
N PHE A 70 -9.43 -4.03 -14.80
CA PHE A 70 -8.29 -4.31 -15.69
C PHE A 70 -7.29 -5.38 -15.24
N GLU A 71 -7.23 -6.37 -16.14
CA GLU A 71 -6.37 -7.54 -16.18
C GLU A 71 -4.91 -7.12 -16.42
N GLY A 72 -3.99 -7.74 -15.70
CA GLY A 72 -2.57 -7.64 -15.96
C GLY A 72 -1.89 -8.96 -15.63
N ASP A 73 -1.22 -9.54 -16.61
CA ASP A 73 -0.64 -10.90 -16.58
C ASP A 73 0.57 -11.08 -15.63
N ALA A 74 0.94 -10.05 -14.87
CA ALA A 74 2.06 -10.15 -13.95
C ALA A 74 1.63 -10.92 -12.68
N ALA A 75 1.97 -12.22 -12.65
CA ALA A 75 1.70 -13.12 -11.55
C ALA A 75 2.31 -12.65 -10.22
N CYS A 76 1.60 -12.89 -9.11
CA CYS A 76 2.14 -12.75 -7.76
C CYS A 76 3.34 -13.68 -7.57
N ARG A 77 4.46 -13.15 -7.04
CA ARG A 77 5.55 -13.98 -6.51
C ARG A 77 5.52 -13.97 -5.00
N SER A 78 5.55 -15.15 -4.38
CA SER A 78 5.70 -15.28 -2.93
C SER A 78 7.08 -14.80 -2.51
N ILE A 79 7.14 -13.97 -1.46
CA ILE A 79 8.39 -13.49 -0.85
C ILE A 79 8.45 -13.78 0.65
N GLY A 80 7.50 -14.56 1.15
CA GLY A 80 7.45 -14.98 2.54
C GLY A 80 6.05 -15.43 2.93
N PRO A 81 5.88 -15.90 4.18
CA PRO A 81 4.57 -16.24 4.71
C PRO A 81 3.65 -15.03 4.62
N ASN A 82 2.48 -15.21 4.01
CA ASN A 82 1.48 -14.15 3.86
C ASN A 82 1.94 -12.90 3.09
N ARG A 83 3.01 -12.98 2.29
CA ARG A 83 3.56 -11.85 1.54
C ARG A 83 3.85 -12.20 0.09
N TRP A 84 3.35 -11.35 -0.80
CA TRP A 84 3.52 -11.50 -2.23
C TRP A 84 3.88 -10.16 -2.86
N GLN A 85 4.61 -10.22 -3.96
CA GLN A 85 4.95 -9.03 -4.73
C GLN A 85 4.59 -9.19 -6.19
N ARG A 86 4.35 -8.06 -6.82
CA ARG A 86 4.17 -7.90 -8.25
C ARG A 86 4.94 -6.66 -8.69
N ALA A 87 5.58 -6.75 -9.84
CA ALA A 87 6.13 -5.59 -10.52
C ALA A 87 5.74 -5.72 -11.99
N ASP A 88 5.26 -4.62 -12.57
CA ASP A 88 5.09 -4.50 -14.01
C ASP A 88 6.05 -3.44 -14.54
N ARG A 89 5.74 -2.78 -15.66
CA ARG A 89 6.64 -1.83 -16.31
C ARG A 89 6.70 -0.50 -15.56
N ASP A 90 5.60 -0.15 -14.89
CA ASP A 90 5.35 1.19 -14.36
C ASP A 90 5.15 1.20 -12.84
N ALA A 91 4.75 0.06 -12.27
CA ALA A 91 4.38 -0.06 -10.89
C ALA A 91 5.00 -1.27 -10.20
N VAL A 92 5.26 -1.09 -8.91
CA VAL A 92 5.62 -2.14 -7.99
C VAL A 92 4.58 -2.22 -6.89
N GLN A 93 4.26 -3.44 -6.47
CA GLN A 93 3.23 -3.71 -5.50
C GLN A 93 3.67 -4.81 -4.53
N LEU A 94 3.38 -4.58 -3.26
CA LEU A 94 3.49 -5.53 -2.16
C LEU A 94 2.09 -5.83 -1.63
N VAL A 95 1.77 -7.10 -1.45
CA VAL A 95 0.52 -7.58 -0.85
C VAL A 95 0.88 -8.36 0.41
N GLU A 96 0.36 -7.95 1.56
CA GLU A 96 0.54 -8.62 2.84
C GLU A 96 -0.81 -9.00 3.44
N ARG A 97 -1.00 -10.29 3.75
CA ARG A 97 -2.19 -10.75 4.49
C ARG A 97 -1.98 -10.59 5.99
N ARG A 98 -2.87 -9.85 6.63
CA ARG A 98 -2.95 -9.64 8.09
C ARG A 98 -4.30 -10.14 8.60
N GLY A 99 -4.37 -11.44 8.88
CA GLY A 99 -5.60 -12.11 9.33
C GLY A 99 -6.68 -12.10 8.23
N ALA A 100 -7.79 -11.40 8.51
CA ALA A 100 -8.95 -11.27 7.62
C ALA A 100 -8.81 -10.11 6.59
N PHE A 101 -7.70 -9.38 6.60
CA PHE A 101 -7.47 -8.23 5.73
C PHE A 101 -6.20 -8.40 4.90
N LEU A 102 -6.19 -7.78 3.73
CA LEU A 102 -5.02 -7.55 2.91
C LEU A 102 -4.58 -6.08 3.08
N VAL A 103 -3.28 -5.90 3.24
CA VAL A 103 -2.60 -4.61 3.14
C VAL A 103 -1.83 -4.63 1.84
N VAL A 104 -2.24 -3.78 0.91
CA VAL A 104 -1.60 -3.63 -0.39
C VAL A 104 -0.88 -2.30 -0.40
N VAL A 105 0.42 -2.31 -0.71
CA VAL A 105 1.22 -1.09 -0.89
C VAL A 105 1.67 -1.05 -2.34
N ALA A 106 1.44 0.06 -3.04
CA ALA A 106 1.82 0.24 -4.42
C ALA A 106 2.57 1.56 -4.62
N GLY A 107 3.46 1.61 -5.62
CA GLY A 107 4.17 2.82 -6.00
C GLY A 107 4.72 2.72 -7.42
N HIS A 108 5.13 3.87 -7.98
CA HIS A 108 5.74 3.92 -9.32
C HIS A 108 7.20 3.47 -9.29
N LEU A 109 7.58 2.58 -10.22
CA LEU A 109 8.92 1.98 -10.28
C LEU A 109 10.06 3.00 -10.49
N SER A 110 9.76 4.15 -11.11
CA SER A 110 10.75 5.23 -11.33
C SER A 110 11.25 5.89 -10.03
N GLY A 111 10.60 5.64 -8.89
CA GLY A 111 10.98 6.21 -7.60
C GLY A 111 10.73 5.32 -6.37
N VAL A 112 10.24 4.09 -6.56
CA VAL A 112 9.86 3.18 -5.47
C VAL A 112 10.40 1.78 -5.71
N SER A 113 11.11 1.24 -4.73
CA SER A 113 11.60 -0.14 -4.72
C SER A 113 10.73 -1.05 -3.83
N LEU A 114 10.88 -2.37 -3.97
CA LEU A 114 10.25 -3.34 -3.06
C LEU A 114 10.66 -3.17 -1.59
N ALA A 115 11.87 -2.68 -1.34
CA ALA A 115 12.34 -2.37 0.00
C ALA A 115 11.55 -1.20 0.61
N ASP A 116 11.25 -0.16 -0.20
CA ASP A 116 10.43 0.98 0.22
C ASP A 116 9.01 0.54 0.56
N LEU A 117 8.40 -0.32 -0.27
CA LEU A 117 7.08 -0.87 0.01
C LEU A 117 7.06 -1.72 1.29
N SER A 118 8.10 -2.53 1.50
CA SER A 118 8.26 -3.35 2.69
C SER A 118 8.42 -2.48 3.95
N ALA A 119 9.15 -1.37 3.85
CA ALA A 119 9.30 -0.40 4.92
C ALA A 119 7.97 0.29 5.24
N VAL A 120 7.19 0.69 4.23
CA VAL A 120 5.83 1.26 4.45
C VAL A 120 4.96 0.24 5.17
N ALA A 121 4.83 -0.98 4.63
CA ALA A 121 4.03 -2.04 5.24
C ALA A 121 4.46 -2.27 6.70
N GLY A 122 5.77 -2.38 6.95
CA GLY A 122 6.34 -2.55 8.28
C GLY A 122 6.12 -1.37 9.23
N SER A 123 5.84 -0.18 8.73
CA SER A 123 5.54 1.03 9.51
C SER A 123 4.09 1.16 9.94
N LEU A 124 3.16 0.48 9.25
CA LEU A 124 1.72 0.62 9.51
C LEU A 124 1.35 0.08 10.90
N ARG A 125 0.71 0.92 11.71
CA ARG A 125 0.23 0.58 13.06
C ARG A 125 -1.28 0.83 13.18
N PRO A 126 -2.00 0.05 14.02
CA PRO A 126 -3.39 0.34 14.36
C PRO A 126 -3.56 1.78 14.86
N THR A 127 -4.63 2.45 14.42
CA THR A 127 -4.91 3.84 14.79
C THR A 127 -6.42 4.08 14.98
N THR A 128 -6.79 5.31 15.32
CA THR A 128 -8.18 5.77 15.43
C THR A 128 -8.55 6.71 14.28
N ALA A 129 -9.84 6.85 13.99
CA ALA A 129 -10.32 7.77 12.95
C ALA A 129 -9.94 9.23 13.26
N ARG A 130 -9.95 9.62 14.53
CA ARG A 130 -9.54 10.96 14.98
C ARG A 130 -8.06 11.22 14.70
N ALA A 131 -7.19 10.28 15.07
CA ALA A 131 -5.75 10.41 14.84
C ALA A 131 -5.41 10.42 13.33
N LEU A 132 -6.07 9.57 12.54
CA LEU A 132 -5.86 9.53 11.10
C LEU A 132 -6.27 10.83 10.41
N ARG A 133 -7.40 11.42 10.80
CA ARG A 133 -7.83 12.74 10.30
C ARG A 133 -6.88 13.87 10.71
N ALA A 134 -6.28 13.80 11.90
CA ALA A 134 -5.30 14.78 12.35
C ALA A 134 -4.01 14.68 11.52
N ALA A 135 -3.54 13.47 11.23
CA ALA A 135 -2.34 13.22 10.43
C ALA A 135 -2.47 13.61 8.96
N ALA A 136 -3.68 13.58 8.39
CA ALA A 136 -3.93 14.00 7.00
C ALA A 136 -4.04 15.53 6.81
N ARG A 137 -3.95 16.31 7.90
CA ARG A 137 -4.03 17.79 7.86
C ARG A 137 -2.66 18.48 8.02
N THR A 138 -1.60 17.70 8.20
CA THR A 138 -0.23 18.16 8.49
C THR A 138 0.71 17.89 7.32
#